data_AF-A0A946V832-F1
#
_entry.id   AF-A0A946V832-F1
#
_cell.length_a   1.000
_cell.length_b   1.000
_cell.length_c   1.000
_cell.angle_alpha   90.00
_cell.angle_beta   90.00
_cell.angle_gamma   90.00
#
_symmetry.space_group_name_H-M   'P 1'
#
loop_
_entity.id
_entity.type
_entity.pdbx_description
1 polymer ?
#
loop_
_entity_poly.entity_id
_entity_poly.type
_entity_poly.pdbx_seq_one_letter_code
_entity_poly.pdbx_strand_id
1 'polypeptide(L)'
;MGKQTNFYVLGILLLGSLFYSGCATNPVSGKKDFVLMSEAQEINLGKQAHQQVMKQYRPYNDPALQSYVEGLVDELGKKSHRANLVYHVTVLDSPQINAFALPGGYLYITRGIMAYMNSEAELAGVLGHELGHITARHGVRQQSAGTVAGILGAGVGILTGSGQAAQAANIGSTALIRGYGRSHELEADRLGAEYLANVGYDPQEMLNVVEILKDQEEFDKQLAKEEGREPRAYHGTFSTHPANDARLQEVVGAANNIKTAATREAGREKFLKYMDGAVLGTSEQDGVIRKNKFYHTDLNLFVEFPEGWKVDNLPDRLIAQPKTSDAQLQITVDDLNKKQTPKEYLNEQFKGQIS
;
A
#
# COMPACT_ATOMS: atom_id res chain seq x y z
N MET A 1 8.10 15.13 54.27
CA MET A 1 8.56 15.25 52.86
C MET A 1 9.28 13.97 52.41
N GLY A 2 8.58 12.83 52.26
CA GLY A 2 9.27 11.54 51.98
C GLY A 2 8.47 10.48 51.22
N LYS A 3 7.32 10.82 50.62
CA LYS A 3 6.49 9.87 49.86
C LYS A 3 6.45 10.14 48.35
N GLN A 4 6.80 11.33 47.88
CA GLN A 4 6.80 11.63 46.44
C GLN A 4 8.05 11.09 45.71
N THR A 5 9.18 10.96 46.39
CA THR A 5 10.45 10.48 45.79
C THR A 5 10.38 9.03 45.32
N ASN A 6 9.59 8.16 45.96
CA ASN A 6 9.47 6.75 45.57
C ASN A 6 8.65 6.52 44.30
N PHE A 7 7.73 7.42 43.92
CA PHE A 7 6.95 7.28 42.69
C PHE A 7 7.78 7.60 41.44
N TYR A 8 8.66 8.60 41.52
CA TYR A 8 9.56 8.96 40.41
C TYR A 8 10.60 7.86 40.14
N VAL A 9 11.15 7.24 41.18
CA VAL A 9 12.14 6.15 41.04
C VAL A 9 11.51 4.89 40.45
N LEU A 10 10.27 4.55 40.82
CA LEU A 10 9.55 3.40 40.26
C LEU A 10 9.14 3.64 38.79
N GLY A 11 8.77 4.87 38.44
CA GLY A 11 8.49 5.27 37.05
C GLY A 11 9.74 5.22 36.15
N ILE A 12 10.90 5.66 36.65
CA ILE A 12 12.19 5.60 35.94
C ILE A 12 12.65 4.14 35.73
N LEU A 13 12.43 3.26 36.71
CA LEU A 13 12.76 1.83 36.59
C LEU A 13 11.85 1.06 35.61
N LEU A 14 10.56 1.43 35.51
CA LEU A 14 9.61 0.88 34.54
C LEU A 14 9.85 1.39 33.11
N LEU A 15 10.28 2.65 32.95
CA LEU A 15 10.75 3.16 31.67
C LEU A 15 12.06 2.49 31.25
N GLY A 16 12.99 2.26 32.19
CA GLY A 16 14.28 1.61 31.92
C GLY A 16 14.19 0.16 31.44
N SER A 17 13.19 -0.61 31.90
CA SER A 17 13.01 -2.01 31.50
C SER A 17 12.41 -2.17 30.08
N LEU A 18 11.67 -1.18 29.58
CA LEU A 18 11.20 -1.13 28.18
C LEU A 18 12.36 -0.93 27.17
N PHE A 19 13.46 -0.30 27.57
CA PHE A 19 14.60 -0.05 26.68
C PHE A 19 15.52 -1.26 26.48
N TYR A 20 15.51 -2.26 27.36
CA TYR A 20 16.40 -3.42 27.25
C TYR A 20 15.96 -4.47 26.22
N SER A 21 14.71 -4.41 25.75
CA SER A 21 14.15 -5.40 24.80
C SER A 21 14.07 -4.90 23.35
N GLY A 22 14.45 -3.64 23.09
CA GLY A 22 14.17 -2.93 21.83
C GLY A 22 15.25 -3.02 20.75
N CYS A 23 16.21 -3.94 20.84
CA CYS A 23 17.29 -4.07 19.87
C CYS A 23 17.21 -5.43 19.18
N ALA A 24 16.77 -5.46 17.92
CA ALA A 24 16.84 -6.66 17.09
C ALA A 24 17.81 -6.47 15.92
N THR A 25 18.44 -7.54 15.48
CA THR A 25 19.32 -7.51 14.32
C THR A 25 18.49 -7.30 13.06
N ASN A 26 18.88 -6.32 12.25
CA ASN A 26 18.35 -6.12 10.91
C ASN A 26 18.87 -7.28 10.02
N PRO A 27 17.99 -8.08 9.40
CA PRO A 27 18.39 -9.23 8.59
C PRO A 27 19.26 -8.87 7.39
N VAL A 28 19.13 -7.64 6.87
CA VAL A 28 19.87 -7.15 5.70
C VAL A 28 21.24 -6.61 6.12
N SER A 29 21.27 -5.64 7.04
CA SER A 29 22.52 -4.94 7.37
C SER A 29 23.37 -5.67 8.41
N GLY A 30 22.80 -6.65 9.13
CA GLY A 30 23.43 -7.32 10.27
C GLY A 30 23.62 -6.41 11.50
N LYS A 31 23.22 -5.13 11.43
CA LYS A 31 23.32 -4.15 12.52
C LYS A 31 22.12 -4.29 13.45
N LYS A 32 22.27 -3.83 14.70
CA LYS A 32 21.15 -3.73 15.64
C LYS A 32 20.33 -2.49 15.31
N ASP A 33 19.10 -2.71 14.87
CA ASP A 33 18.11 -1.65 14.75
C ASP A 33 17.31 -1.55 16.04
N PHE A 34 16.92 -0.32 16.39
CA PHE A 34 15.94 -0.12 17.45
C PHE A 34 14.56 -0.51 16.91
N VAL A 35 14.08 -1.67 17.32
CA VAL A 35 12.76 -2.19 16.99
C VAL A 35 12.09 -2.72 18.25
N LEU A 36 10.88 -2.27 18.52
CA LEU A 36 10.12 -2.61 19.72
C LEU A 36 9.37 -3.95 19.58
N MET A 37 9.56 -4.67 18.47
CA MET A 37 8.72 -5.79 18.04
C MET A 37 9.56 -7.00 17.63
N SER A 38 9.24 -8.15 18.24
CA SER A 38 9.79 -9.45 17.84
C SER A 38 9.24 -9.89 16.49
N GLU A 39 9.90 -10.85 15.83
CA GLU A 39 9.40 -11.42 14.57
C GLU A 39 8.03 -12.09 14.73
N ALA A 40 7.77 -12.76 15.86
CA ALA A 40 6.46 -13.36 16.13
C ALA A 40 5.36 -12.30 16.29
N GLN A 41 5.67 -11.16 16.91
CA GLN A 41 4.73 -10.03 16.99
C GLN A 41 4.51 -9.39 15.62
N GLU A 42 5.55 -9.28 14.80
CA GLU A 42 5.48 -8.77 13.42
C GLU A 42 4.55 -9.63 12.56
N ILE A 43 4.70 -10.96 12.61
CA ILE A 43 3.85 -11.91 11.87
C ILE A 43 2.38 -11.78 12.31
N ASN A 44 2.13 -11.68 13.61
CA ASN A 44 0.78 -11.50 14.13
C ASN A 44 0.16 -10.16 13.70
N LEU A 45 0.95 -9.09 13.67
CA LEU A 45 0.49 -7.79 13.18
C LEU A 45 0.16 -7.85 11.69
N GLY A 46 1.02 -8.48 10.88
CA GLY A 46 0.77 -8.72 9.46
C GLY A 46 -0.55 -9.44 9.21
N LYS A 47 -0.80 -10.52 9.96
CA LYS A 47 -2.04 -11.29 9.89
C LYS A 47 -3.28 -10.44 10.21
N GLN A 48 -3.21 -9.58 11.22
CA GLN A 48 -4.32 -8.68 11.57
C GLN A 48 -4.55 -7.61 10.50
N ALA A 49 -3.48 -7.04 9.97
CA ALA A 49 -3.53 -6.03 8.91
C ALA A 49 -4.07 -6.62 7.59
N HIS A 50 -3.70 -7.86 7.25
CA HIS A 50 -4.26 -8.61 6.12
C HIS A 50 -5.80 -8.67 6.19
N GLN A 51 -6.37 -8.95 7.36
CA GLN A 51 -7.82 -8.96 7.53
C GLN A 51 -8.48 -7.60 7.26
N GLN A 52 -7.77 -6.49 7.44
CA GLN A 52 -8.31 -5.16 7.09
C GLN A 52 -8.16 -4.88 5.59
N VAL A 53 -7.04 -5.28 4.98
CA VAL A 53 -6.84 -5.17 3.53
C VAL A 53 -7.90 -5.97 2.78
N MET A 54 -8.22 -7.19 3.22
CA MET A 54 -9.26 -8.02 2.59
C MET A 54 -10.70 -7.51 2.80
N LYS A 55 -10.92 -6.50 3.65
CA LYS A 55 -12.21 -5.78 3.72
C LYS A 55 -12.31 -4.66 2.70
N GLN A 56 -11.16 -4.12 2.26
CA GLN A 56 -11.08 -2.99 1.35
C GLN A 56 -10.83 -3.42 -0.09
N TYR A 57 -10.06 -4.48 -0.28
CA TYR A 57 -9.70 -5.02 -1.57
C TYR A 57 -10.22 -6.44 -1.72
N ARG A 58 -10.56 -6.78 -2.96
CA ARG A 58 -10.95 -8.13 -3.36
C ARG A 58 -9.79 -8.82 -4.06
N PRO A 59 -9.54 -10.11 -3.81
CA PRO A 59 -8.64 -10.89 -4.65
C PRO A 59 -9.13 -10.93 -6.10
N TYR A 60 -8.20 -10.88 -7.05
CA TYR A 60 -8.50 -11.03 -8.46
C TYR A 60 -8.85 -12.48 -8.77
N ASN A 61 -9.96 -12.71 -9.46
CA ASN A 61 -10.47 -14.05 -9.74
C ASN A 61 -9.76 -14.69 -10.95
N ASP A 62 -8.47 -14.97 -10.77
CA ASP A 62 -7.65 -15.71 -11.73
C ASP A 62 -6.67 -16.61 -10.96
N PRO A 63 -7.03 -17.89 -10.72
CA PRO A 63 -6.16 -18.81 -10.00
C PRO A 63 -4.83 -19.08 -10.72
N ALA A 64 -4.79 -19.02 -12.06
CA ALA A 64 -3.57 -19.28 -12.81
C ALA A 64 -2.58 -18.12 -12.66
N LEU A 65 -3.06 -16.88 -12.78
CA LEU A 65 -2.24 -15.70 -12.51
C LEU A 65 -1.79 -15.64 -11.05
N GLN A 66 -2.69 -15.93 -10.10
CA GLN A 66 -2.37 -15.95 -8.67
C GLN A 66 -1.24 -16.96 -8.37
N SER A 67 -1.35 -18.21 -8.84
CA SER A 67 -0.30 -19.22 -8.64
C SER A 67 1.02 -18.87 -9.34
N TYR A 68 0.96 -18.20 -10.49
CA TYR A 68 2.15 -17.72 -11.19
C TYR A 68 2.91 -16.65 -10.36
N VAL A 69 2.18 -15.67 -9.82
CA VAL A 69 2.74 -14.61 -8.96
C VAL A 69 3.28 -15.20 -7.65
N GLU A 70 2.57 -16.16 -7.05
CA GLU A 70 3.03 -16.90 -5.86
C GLU A 70 4.36 -17.60 -6.12
N GLY A 71 4.49 -18.31 -7.25
CA GLY A 71 5.73 -19.00 -7.62
C GLY A 71 6.91 -18.05 -7.75
N LEU A 72 6.69 -16.84 -8.29
CA LEU A 72 7.73 -15.82 -8.42
C LEU A 72 8.13 -15.23 -7.06
N VAL A 73 7.17 -14.95 -6.17
CA VAL A 73 7.43 -14.49 -4.80
C VAL A 73 8.19 -15.55 -3.99
N ASP A 74 7.84 -16.82 -4.14
CA ASP A 74 8.54 -17.93 -3.49
C ASP A 74 10.00 -18.04 -3.97
N GLU A 75 10.25 -17.85 -5.27
CA GLU A 75 11.59 -17.87 -5.85
C GLU A 75 12.46 -16.73 -5.29
N LEU A 76 11.93 -15.50 -5.32
CA LEU A 76 12.59 -14.31 -4.78
C LEU A 76 12.81 -14.43 -3.25
N GLY A 77 11.79 -14.89 -2.52
CA GLY A 77 11.82 -15.04 -1.07
C GLY A 77 12.92 -15.98 -0.59
N LYS A 78 13.07 -17.14 -1.24
CA LYS A 78 14.14 -18.12 -0.95
C LYS A 78 15.55 -17.58 -1.18
N LYS A 79 15.69 -16.55 -2.03
CA LYS A 79 16.96 -15.88 -2.35
C LYS A 79 17.12 -14.53 -1.65
N SER A 80 16.24 -14.22 -0.71
CA SER A 80 16.26 -12.98 0.06
C SER A 80 17.00 -13.13 1.40
N HIS A 81 17.20 -12.00 2.07
CA HIS A 81 17.79 -11.95 3.42
C HIS A 81 16.91 -12.59 4.51
N ARG A 82 15.66 -12.96 4.22
CA ARG A 82 14.75 -13.68 5.15
C ARG A 82 14.16 -14.93 4.50
N ALA A 83 15.01 -15.79 3.93
CA ALA A 83 14.60 -17.02 3.23
C ALA A 83 13.73 -18.01 4.03
N ASN A 84 13.70 -17.91 5.37
CA ASN A 84 12.87 -18.76 6.23
C ASN A 84 11.51 -18.13 6.58
N LEU A 85 11.26 -16.89 6.19
CA LEU A 85 9.95 -16.24 6.36
C LEU A 85 8.97 -16.83 5.34
N VAL A 86 7.74 -17.11 5.78
CA VAL A 86 6.67 -17.49 4.86
C VAL A 86 6.12 -16.23 4.21
N TYR A 87 6.13 -16.20 2.88
CA TYR A 87 5.59 -15.09 2.10
C TYR A 87 4.19 -15.44 1.59
N HIS A 88 3.30 -14.46 1.60
CA HIS A 88 1.94 -14.54 1.11
C HIS A 88 1.74 -13.41 0.11
N VAL A 89 1.39 -13.70 -1.13
CA VAL A 89 1.08 -12.67 -2.11
C VAL A 89 -0.38 -12.76 -2.53
N THR A 90 -1.04 -11.63 -2.75
CA THR A 90 -2.40 -11.58 -3.27
C THR A 90 -2.46 -10.62 -4.45
N VAL A 91 -2.90 -11.12 -5.61
CA VAL A 91 -3.27 -10.27 -6.75
C VAL A 91 -4.62 -9.66 -6.45
N LEU A 92 -4.72 -8.33 -6.47
CA LEU A 92 -5.92 -7.58 -6.12
C LEU A 92 -6.68 -7.16 -7.38
N ASP A 93 -8.00 -7.35 -7.36
CA ASP A 93 -8.92 -6.78 -8.34
C ASP A 93 -9.03 -5.26 -8.09
N SER A 94 -8.06 -4.53 -8.60
CA SER A 94 -8.04 -3.07 -8.53
C SER A 94 -7.39 -2.50 -9.78
N PRO A 95 -8.00 -1.49 -10.43
CA PRO A 95 -7.37 -0.76 -11.53
C PRO A 95 -6.29 0.21 -11.08
N GLN A 96 -6.18 0.46 -9.76
CA GLN A 96 -5.13 1.32 -9.24
C GLN A 96 -3.78 0.71 -9.61
N ILE A 97 -2.82 1.56 -9.96
CA ILE A 97 -1.45 1.12 -10.16
C ILE A 97 -0.86 1.05 -8.75
N ASN A 98 -0.72 -0.15 -8.17
CA ASN A 98 -0.25 -0.26 -6.80
C ASN A 98 0.34 -1.64 -6.45
N ALA A 99 1.30 -1.64 -5.55
CA ALA A 99 1.80 -2.82 -4.86
C ALA A 99 2.27 -2.39 -3.48
N PHE A 100 2.16 -3.28 -2.50
CA PHE A 100 2.59 -2.99 -1.14
C PHE A 100 2.83 -4.25 -0.33
N ALA A 101 3.70 -4.11 0.66
CA ALA A 101 3.94 -5.11 1.68
C ALA A 101 3.43 -4.70 3.07
N LEU A 102 2.96 -5.69 3.82
CA LEU A 102 2.74 -5.58 5.25
C LEU A 102 3.82 -6.37 6.01
N PRO A 103 4.03 -6.05 7.31
CA PRO A 103 4.95 -6.82 8.14
C PRO A 103 4.62 -8.32 8.14
N GLY A 104 5.63 -9.17 8.36
CA GLY A 104 5.40 -10.61 8.53
C GLY A 104 5.15 -11.39 7.24
N GLY A 105 5.47 -10.82 6.07
CA GLY A 105 5.54 -11.58 4.82
C GLY A 105 4.33 -11.44 3.90
N TYR A 106 3.43 -10.47 4.11
CA TYR A 106 2.27 -10.28 3.22
C TYR A 106 2.57 -9.24 2.13
N LEU A 107 2.28 -9.59 0.89
CA LEU A 107 2.46 -8.78 -0.31
C LEU A 107 1.14 -8.67 -1.07
N TYR A 108 0.97 -7.54 -1.72
CA TYR A 108 -0.18 -7.26 -2.55
C TYR A 108 0.27 -6.59 -3.82
N ILE A 109 -0.30 -6.99 -4.94
CA ILE A 109 -0.09 -6.34 -6.24
C ILE A 109 -1.43 -6.20 -6.92
N THR A 110 -1.72 -5.04 -7.48
CA THR A 110 -2.97 -4.82 -8.21
C THR A 110 -2.83 -5.26 -9.66
N ARG A 111 -3.92 -5.74 -10.25
CA ARG A 111 -3.94 -5.95 -11.71
C ARG A 111 -3.66 -4.65 -12.49
N GLY A 112 -3.98 -3.49 -11.90
CA GLY A 112 -3.75 -2.18 -12.49
C GLY A 112 -2.28 -1.90 -12.78
N ILE A 113 -1.35 -2.20 -11.86
CA ILE A 113 0.09 -2.01 -12.15
C ILE A 113 0.61 -3.06 -13.13
N MET A 114 0.15 -4.31 -13.01
CA MET A 114 0.56 -5.40 -13.89
C MET A 114 0.17 -5.13 -15.34
N ALA A 115 -0.93 -4.43 -15.59
CA ALA A 115 -1.38 -4.06 -16.94
C ALA A 115 -0.42 -3.11 -17.69
N TYR A 116 0.49 -2.44 -17.00
CA TYR A 116 1.50 -1.56 -17.62
C TYR A 116 2.88 -2.22 -17.75
N MET A 117 3.04 -3.43 -17.22
CA MET A 117 4.30 -4.17 -17.33
C MET A 117 4.39 -4.90 -18.67
N ASN A 118 5.62 -5.14 -19.09
CA ASN A 118 5.98 -5.76 -20.36
C ASN A 118 6.68 -7.11 -20.20
N SER A 119 7.05 -7.50 -18.98
CA SER A 119 7.88 -8.69 -18.73
C SER A 119 7.68 -9.29 -17.33
N GLU A 120 8.07 -10.56 -17.16
CA GLU A 120 8.13 -11.20 -15.84
C GLU A 120 9.21 -10.55 -14.96
N ALA A 121 10.27 -10.02 -15.56
CA ALA A 121 11.33 -9.35 -14.84
C ALA A 121 10.90 -8.00 -14.24
N GLU A 122 10.05 -7.23 -14.92
CA GLU A 122 9.45 -6.02 -14.35
C GLU A 122 8.50 -6.35 -13.17
N LEU A 123 7.69 -7.40 -13.32
CA LEU A 123 6.88 -7.94 -12.22
C LEU A 123 7.76 -8.38 -11.04
N ALA A 124 8.84 -9.11 -11.32
CA ALA A 124 9.82 -9.51 -10.32
C ALA A 124 10.47 -8.28 -9.67
N GLY A 125 10.70 -7.20 -10.41
CA GLY A 125 11.23 -5.93 -9.93
C GLY A 125 10.35 -5.31 -8.85
N VAL A 126 9.05 -5.13 -9.16
CA VAL A 126 8.06 -4.64 -8.19
C VAL A 126 7.99 -5.54 -6.96
N LEU A 127 7.87 -6.85 -7.14
CA LEU A 127 7.81 -7.79 -6.02
C LEU A 127 9.11 -7.79 -5.20
N GLY A 128 10.27 -7.75 -5.85
CA GLY A 128 11.58 -7.69 -5.20
C GLY A 128 11.75 -6.45 -4.34
N HIS A 129 11.28 -5.30 -4.80
CA HIS A 129 11.23 -4.05 -4.02
C HIS A 129 10.35 -4.22 -2.77
N GLU A 130 9.14 -4.78 -2.90
CA GLU A 130 8.25 -5.05 -1.76
C GLU A 130 8.85 -6.07 -0.77
N LEU A 131 9.52 -7.12 -1.27
CA LEU A 131 10.32 -8.02 -0.43
C LEU A 131 11.45 -7.27 0.29
N GLY A 132 12.05 -6.26 -0.35
CA GLY A 132 13.01 -5.34 0.25
C GLY A 132 12.47 -4.70 1.53
N HIS A 133 11.24 -4.16 1.49
CA HIS A 133 10.60 -3.58 2.68
C HIS A 133 10.38 -4.59 3.80
N ILE A 134 9.97 -5.82 3.47
CA ILE A 134 9.75 -6.89 4.47
C ILE A 134 11.08 -7.35 5.07
N THR A 135 12.09 -7.54 4.22
CA THR A 135 13.39 -8.09 4.61
C THR A 135 14.19 -7.10 5.46
N ALA A 136 14.16 -5.81 5.11
CA ALA A 136 14.73 -4.72 5.90
C ALA A 136 13.83 -4.24 7.05
N ARG A 137 12.66 -4.89 7.25
CA ARG A 137 11.68 -4.63 8.31
C ARG A 137 11.25 -3.15 8.39
N HIS A 138 11.07 -2.49 7.24
CA HIS A 138 10.75 -1.05 7.17
C HIS A 138 9.48 -0.69 7.93
N GLY A 139 8.40 -1.47 7.80
CA GLY A 139 7.16 -1.25 8.55
C GLY A 139 7.36 -1.28 10.07
N VAL A 140 8.18 -2.20 10.57
CA VAL A 140 8.49 -2.33 12.00
C VAL A 140 9.36 -1.17 12.49
N ARG A 141 10.38 -0.79 11.71
CA ARG A 141 11.26 0.36 12.02
C ARG A 141 10.46 1.66 12.07
N GLN A 142 9.58 1.88 11.10
CA GLN A 142 8.70 3.04 11.04
C GLN A 142 7.68 3.08 12.20
N GLN A 143 7.05 1.96 12.52
CA GLN A 143 6.15 1.88 13.67
C GLN A 143 6.88 2.13 15.00
N SER A 144 8.08 1.59 15.16
CA SER A 144 8.91 1.80 16.35
C SER A 144 9.30 3.27 16.50
N ALA A 145 9.71 3.92 15.42
CA ALA A 145 10.00 5.35 15.39
C ALA A 145 8.76 6.19 15.74
N GLY A 146 7.59 5.85 15.17
CA GLY A 146 6.33 6.53 15.47
C GLY A 146 5.90 6.39 16.94
N THR A 147 6.10 5.21 17.52
CA THR A 147 5.80 4.94 18.94
C THR A 147 6.69 5.77 19.85
N VAL A 148 8.00 5.81 19.59
CA VAL A 148 8.95 6.62 20.35
C VAL A 148 8.64 8.11 20.23
N ALA A 149 8.36 8.61 19.02
CA ALA A 149 7.98 10.00 18.81
C ALA A 149 6.69 10.36 19.57
N GLY A 150 5.71 9.45 19.61
CA GLY A 150 4.49 9.61 20.40
C GLY A 150 4.75 9.67 21.91
N ILE A 151 5.63 8.81 22.44
CA ILE A 151 6.02 8.80 23.85
C ILE A 151 6.78 10.09 24.22
N LEU A 152 7.76 10.51 23.40
CA LEU A 152 8.51 11.75 23.62
C LEU A 152 7.62 12.99 23.55
N GLY A 153 6.70 13.04 22.57
CA GLY A 153 5.71 14.10 22.46
C GLY A 153 4.77 14.18 23.66
N ALA A 154 4.32 13.04 24.17
CA ALA A 154 3.53 12.98 25.40
C ALA A 154 4.33 13.44 26.63
N GLY A 155 5.62 13.09 26.72
CA GLY A 155 6.52 13.54 27.79
C GLY A 155 6.74 15.05 27.79
N VAL A 156 6.95 15.65 26.60
CA VAL A 156 7.01 17.11 26.45
C VAL A 156 5.67 17.76 26.81
N GLY A 157 4.54 17.20 26.36
CA GLY A 157 3.21 17.71 26.71
C GLY A 157 2.92 17.72 28.21
N ILE A 158 3.35 16.68 28.93
CA ILE A 158 3.27 16.60 30.40
C ILE A 158 4.16 17.66 31.07
N LEU A 159 5.36 17.91 30.53
CA LEU A 159 6.28 18.96 31.01
C LEU A 159 5.77 20.37 30.71
N THR A 160 5.01 20.56 29.62
CA THR A 160 4.45 21.86 29.20
C THR A 160 3.00 22.09 29.64
N GLY A 161 2.37 21.13 30.32
CA GLY A 161 0.99 21.23 30.80
C GLY A 161 -0.11 21.09 29.74
N SER A 162 0.22 20.60 28.54
CA SER A 162 -0.76 20.37 27.47
C SER A 162 -1.27 18.91 27.51
N GLY A 163 -2.59 18.73 27.66
CA GLY A 163 -3.27 17.44 27.84
C GLY A 163 -3.27 16.50 26.61
N GLN A 164 -2.23 16.51 25.78
CA GLN A 164 -2.15 15.74 24.53
C GLN A 164 -1.66 14.29 24.70
N ALA A 165 -1.37 13.84 25.92
CA ALA A 165 -0.80 12.52 26.19
C ALA A 165 -1.72 11.32 25.84
N ALA A 166 -3.02 11.53 25.62
CA ALA A 166 -3.99 10.45 25.42
C ALA A 166 -4.08 9.90 23.97
N GLN A 167 -3.48 10.55 22.96
CA GLN A 167 -3.61 10.14 21.55
C GLN A 167 -2.61 9.07 21.09
N ALA A 168 -1.63 8.69 21.93
CA ALA A 168 -0.54 7.80 21.53
C ALA A 168 -0.95 6.31 21.34
N ALA A 169 -2.14 5.89 21.78
CA ALA A 169 -2.55 4.48 21.80
C ALA A 169 -3.14 3.96 20.47
N ASN A 170 -3.54 4.83 19.52
CA ASN A 170 -4.21 4.44 18.27
C ASN A 170 -3.28 4.30 17.04
N ILE A 171 -1.96 4.27 17.25
CA ILE A 171 -0.95 4.34 16.16
C ILE A 171 -0.84 3.01 15.35
N GLY A 172 -1.41 1.90 15.84
CA GLY A 172 -1.19 0.57 15.28
C GLY A 172 -1.76 0.30 13.88
N SER A 173 -2.84 0.97 13.47
CA SER A 173 -3.52 0.70 12.18
C SER A 173 -3.21 1.72 11.09
N THR A 174 -2.95 2.98 11.44
CA THR A 174 -2.74 4.07 10.48
C THR A 174 -1.29 4.22 10.04
N ALA A 175 -0.32 3.69 10.79
CA ALA A 175 1.10 3.76 10.42
C ALA A 175 1.50 2.77 9.30
N LEU A 176 0.75 1.67 9.12
CA LEU A 176 1.08 0.59 8.18
C LEU A 176 0.81 0.94 6.70
N ILE A 177 0.03 1.99 6.43
CA ILE A 177 -0.38 2.42 5.08
C ILE A 177 0.30 3.76 4.70
N ARG A 178 1.15 4.30 5.58
CA ARG A 178 1.98 5.47 5.25
C ARG A 178 3.21 5.02 4.50
N GLY A 179 3.70 5.89 3.63
CA GLY A 179 4.96 5.63 2.95
C GLY A 179 6.18 5.56 3.81
N TYR A 180 7.23 5.04 3.19
CA TYR A 180 8.53 5.02 3.80
C TYR A 180 9.34 6.26 3.43
N GLY A 181 10.24 6.64 4.35
CA GLY A 181 11.18 7.73 4.08
C GLY A 181 12.17 7.35 2.98
N ARG A 182 12.78 8.38 2.35
CA ARG A 182 13.76 8.21 1.25
C ARG A 182 14.81 7.13 1.49
N SER A 183 15.34 7.01 2.70
CA SER A 183 16.36 5.99 3.01
C SER A 183 15.85 4.55 2.90
N HIS A 184 14.60 4.31 3.29
CA HIS A 184 13.98 2.98 3.17
C HIS A 184 13.71 2.63 1.71
N GLU A 185 13.36 3.62 0.90
CA GLU A 185 13.12 3.42 -0.53
C GLU A 185 14.38 3.06 -1.30
N LEU A 186 15.48 3.79 -1.05
CA LEU A 186 16.76 3.47 -1.65
C LEU A 186 17.28 2.09 -1.19
N GLU A 187 17.04 1.73 0.08
CA GLU A 187 17.37 0.41 0.62
C GLU A 187 16.53 -0.70 -0.06
N ALA A 188 15.24 -0.48 -0.28
CA ALA A 188 14.34 -1.41 -0.97
C ALA A 188 14.67 -1.56 -2.46
N ASP A 189 14.98 -0.46 -3.16
CA ASP A 189 15.42 -0.47 -4.56
C ASP A 189 16.71 -1.28 -4.74
N ARG A 190 17.71 -1.07 -3.86
CA ARG A 190 18.96 -1.85 -3.87
C ARG A 190 18.70 -3.34 -3.63
N LEU A 191 17.83 -3.67 -2.68
CA LEU A 191 17.47 -5.05 -2.37
C LEU A 191 16.67 -5.72 -3.49
N GLY A 192 15.75 -5.01 -4.12
CA GLY A 192 15.02 -5.49 -5.28
C GLY A 192 15.97 -5.86 -6.42
N ALA A 193 16.88 -4.96 -6.77
CA ALA A 193 17.93 -5.20 -7.76
C ALA A 193 18.80 -6.43 -7.42
N GLU A 194 19.16 -6.59 -6.14
CA GLU A 194 19.91 -7.75 -5.64
C GLU A 194 19.11 -9.06 -5.78
N TYR A 195 17.82 -9.05 -5.43
CA TYR A 195 16.96 -10.23 -5.53
C TYR A 195 16.72 -10.64 -6.97
N LEU A 196 16.57 -9.69 -7.90
CA LEU A 196 16.51 -9.97 -9.35
C LEU A 196 17.77 -10.69 -9.82
N ALA A 197 18.94 -10.15 -9.47
CA ALA A 197 20.22 -10.77 -9.83
C ALA A 197 20.36 -12.19 -9.30
N ASN A 198 19.91 -12.43 -8.06
CA ASN A 198 20.00 -13.73 -7.39
C ASN A 198 19.12 -14.80 -8.06
N VAL A 199 18.04 -14.41 -8.74
CA VAL A 199 17.14 -15.32 -9.50
C VAL A 199 17.40 -15.29 -11.01
N GLY A 200 18.44 -14.57 -11.44
CA GLY A 200 18.93 -14.56 -12.81
C GLY A 200 18.38 -13.44 -13.71
N TYR A 201 17.53 -12.56 -13.20
CA TYR A 201 17.03 -11.41 -13.96
C TYR A 201 18.04 -10.27 -13.99
N ASP A 202 18.02 -9.49 -15.07
CA ASP A 202 18.81 -8.26 -15.16
C ASP A 202 18.30 -7.23 -14.13
N PRO A 203 19.15 -6.77 -13.18
CA PRO A 203 18.76 -5.74 -12.22
C PRO A 203 18.33 -4.42 -12.86
N GLN A 204 18.71 -4.16 -14.12
CA GLN A 204 18.26 -2.98 -14.86
C GLN A 204 16.75 -2.98 -15.16
N GLU A 205 16.06 -4.10 -15.03
CA GLU A 205 14.59 -4.18 -15.18
C GLU A 205 13.84 -3.35 -14.11
N MET A 206 14.51 -3.06 -12.97
CA MET A 206 14.01 -2.09 -11.99
C MET A 206 13.86 -0.67 -12.58
N LEU A 207 14.66 -0.31 -13.59
CA LEU A 207 14.56 0.99 -14.28
C LEU A 207 13.26 1.10 -15.06
N ASN A 208 12.89 0.04 -15.78
CA ASN A 208 11.65 -0.03 -16.55
C ASN A 208 10.42 0.19 -15.64
N VAL A 209 10.44 -0.38 -14.42
CA VAL A 209 9.39 -0.16 -13.42
C VAL A 209 9.31 1.31 -12.99
N VAL A 210 10.45 1.95 -12.72
CA VAL A 210 10.48 3.38 -12.35
C VAL A 210 10.02 4.26 -13.51
N GLU A 211 10.34 3.90 -14.75
CA GLU A 211 9.84 4.57 -15.96
C GLU A 211 8.32 4.45 -16.10
N ILE A 212 7.74 3.27 -15.89
CA ILE A 212 6.27 3.08 -15.86
C ILE A 212 5.63 4.04 -14.85
N LEU A 213 6.18 4.15 -13.63
CA LEU A 213 5.64 5.05 -12.60
C LEU A 213 5.78 6.53 -12.99
N LYS A 214 6.89 6.89 -13.62
CA LYS A 214 7.14 8.25 -14.12
C LYS A 214 6.16 8.62 -15.24
N ASP A 215 5.95 7.74 -16.19
CA ASP A 215 5.02 7.96 -17.30
C ASP A 215 3.58 8.16 -16.80
N GLN A 216 3.18 7.42 -15.76
CA GLN A 216 1.86 7.59 -15.13
C GLN A 216 1.74 8.92 -14.37
N GLU A 217 2.81 9.35 -13.70
CA GLU A 217 2.86 10.66 -13.05
C GLU A 217 2.75 11.79 -14.09
N GLU A 218 3.47 11.69 -15.20
CA GLU A 218 3.42 12.67 -16.29
C GLU A 218 2.04 12.69 -16.97
N PHE A 219 1.44 11.52 -17.18
CA PHE A 219 0.09 11.39 -17.72
C PHE A 219 -0.95 12.03 -16.78
N ASP A 220 -0.91 11.76 -15.47
CA ASP A 220 -1.86 12.39 -14.54
C ASP A 220 -1.69 13.91 -14.49
N LYS A 221 -0.46 14.44 -14.55
CA LYS A 221 -0.21 15.88 -14.64
C LYS A 221 -0.86 16.51 -15.88
N GLN A 222 -0.76 15.83 -17.03
CA GLN A 222 -1.41 16.29 -18.26
C GLN A 222 -2.94 16.27 -18.11
N LEU A 223 -3.49 15.15 -17.64
CA LEU A 223 -4.94 15.01 -17.42
C LEU A 223 -5.47 16.01 -16.40
N ALA A 224 -4.74 16.26 -15.31
CA ALA A 224 -5.11 17.22 -14.29
C ALA A 224 -5.21 18.64 -14.84
N LYS A 225 -4.26 19.04 -15.70
CA LYS A 225 -4.26 20.32 -16.38
C LYS A 225 -5.47 20.47 -17.32
N GLU A 226 -5.83 19.42 -18.05
CA GLU A 226 -7.03 19.41 -18.90
C GLU A 226 -8.33 19.46 -18.10
N GLU A 227 -8.35 18.80 -16.95
CA GLU A 227 -9.49 18.76 -16.04
C GLU A 227 -9.60 19.98 -15.11
N GLY A 228 -8.60 20.87 -15.08
CA GLY A 228 -8.56 22.02 -14.18
C GLY A 228 -8.46 21.65 -12.70
N ARG A 229 -7.89 20.47 -12.39
CA ARG A 229 -7.64 20.00 -11.03
C ARG A 229 -6.16 19.96 -10.73
N GLU A 230 -5.82 19.87 -9.45
CA GLU A 230 -4.46 19.49 -9.05
C GLU A 230 -4.17 18.03 -9.50
N PRO A 231 -2.93 17.74 -9.92
CA PRO A 231 -2.48 16.37 -10.11
C PRO A 231 -2.75 15.54 -8.86
N ARG A 232 -3.32 14.36 -9.05
CA ARG A 232 -3.40 13.34 -8.01
C ARG A 232 -1.96 12.91 -7.80
N ALA A 233 -1.36 13.35 -6.69
CA ALA A 233 0.01 13.01 -6.35
C ALA A 233 0.08 11.51 -6.07
N TYR A 234 0.26 10.70 -7.11
CA TYR A 234 0.05 9.25 -7.01
C TYR A 234 -1.27 9.00 -6.23
N HIS A 235 -1.45 7.92 -5.47
CA HIS A 235 -2.16 7.89 -4.16
C HIS A 235 -2.20 6.45 -3.62
N GLY A 236 -1.63 5.49 -4.37
CA GLY A 236 -1.17 4.22 -3.85
C GLY A 236 0.03 4.40 -2.92
N THR A 237 0.49 3.29 -2.34
CA THR A 237 1.75 3.23 -1.58
C THR A 237 2.92 3.81 -2.38
N PHE A 238 2.92 3.77 -3.72
CA PHE A 238 3.92 4.44 -4.55
C PHE A 238 3.94 5.98 -4.52
N SER A 239 2.84 6.64 -4.15
CA SER A 239 2.82 8.12 -4.00
C SER A 239 3.61 8.65 -2.81
N THR A 240 4.16 7.73 -2.04
CA THR A 240 4.87 8.02 -0.82
C THR A 240 6.37 7.77 -0.92
N HIS A 241 6.84 7.42 -2.13
CA HIS A 241 8.24 7.24 -2.48
C HIS A 241 8.82 8.59 -2.96
N PRO A 242 10.14 8.83 -2.81
CA PRO A 242 10.81 10.01 -3.36
C PRO A 242 10.55 10.18 -4.86
N ALA A 243 10.74 11.40 -5.36
CA ALA A 243 10.68 11.70 -6.79
C ALA A 243 11.44 10.64 -7.62
N ASN A 244 10.76 10.14 -8.66
CA ASN A 244 11.23 9.04 -9.51
C ASN A 244 12.64 9.26 -10.06
N ASP A 245 13.05 10.52 -10.30
CA ASP A 245 14.40 10.86 -10.77
C ASP A 245 15.52 10.50 -9.77
N ALA A 246 15.29 10.65 -8.47
CA ALA A 246 16.28 10.29 -7.46
C ALA A 246 16.39 8.77 -7.28
N ARG A 247 15.28 8.05 -7.44
CA ARG A 247 15.26 6.58 -7.43
C ARG A 247 15.95 6.01 -8.66
N LEU A 248 15.72 6.60 -9.83
CA LEU A 248 16.35 6.20 -11.09
C LEU A 248 17.88 6.23 -10.97
N GLN A 249 18.46 7.30 -10.42
CA GLN A 249 19.92 7.40 -10.22
C GLN A 249 20.47 6.30 -9.29
N GLU A 250 19.75 5.99 -8.21
CA GLU A 250 20.17 4.95 -7.27
C GLU A 250 20.03 3.56 -7.87
N VAL A 251 18.91 3.26 -8.54
CA VAL A 251 18.70 1.97 -9.20
C VAL A 251 19.79 1.74 -10.25
N VAL A 252 20.11 2.74 -11.08
CA VAL A 252 21.24 2.65 -12.03
C VAL A 252 22.54 2.34 -11.30
N GLY A 253 22.83 3.05 -10.20
CA GLY A 253 24.05 2.86 -9.41
C GLY A 253 24.14 1.46 -8.78
N ALA A 254 23.04 0.98 -8.20
CA ALA A 254 22.96 -0.33 -7.57
C ALA A 254 23.06 -1.45 -8.63
N ALA A 255 22.25 -1.38 -9.68
CA ALA A 255 22.18 -2.39 -10.73
C ALA A 255 23.53 -2.61 -11.43
N ASN A 256 24.27 -1.54 -11.75
CA ASN A 256 25.55 -1.62 -12.45
C ASN A 256 26.64 -2.39 -11.69
N ASN A 257 26.51 -2.50 -10.36
CA ASN A 257 27.51 -3.13 -9.50
C ASN A 257 27.13 -4.57 -9.10
N ILE A 258 25.95 -5.05 -9.50
CA ILE A 258 25.46 -6.37 -9.13
C ILE A 258 25.73 -7.35 -10.27
N LYS A 259 26.42 -8.45 -9.97
CA LYS A 259 26.61 -9.54 -10.92
C LYS A 259 25.40 -10.47 -10.86
N THR A 260 24.73 -10.64 -11.99
CA THR A 260 23.64 -11.60 -12.14
C THR A 260 24.16 -13.03 -12.00
N ALA A 261 23.48 -13.86 -11.20
CA ALA A 261 23.91 -15.23 -10.93
C ALA A 261 23.86 -16.14 -12.18
N ALA A 262 22.92 -15.86 -13.09
CA ALA A 262 22.76 -16.51 -14.39
C ALA A 262 22.02 -15.55 -15.33
N THR A 263 22.14 -15.68 -16.65
CA THR A 263 21.37 -14.86 -17.58
C THR A 263 20.00 -15.51 -17.83
N ARG A 264 18.93 -14.88 -17.34
CA ARG A 264 17.53 -15.25 -17.61
C ARG A 264 16.91 -14.21 -18.54
N GLU A 265 16.16 -14.66 -19.54
CA GLU A 265 15.36 -13.76 -20.38
C GLU A 265 14.29 -13.04 -19.54
N ALA A 266 13.93 -11.80 -19.90
CA ALA A 266 12.96 -11.00 -19.16
C ALA A 266 11.55 -11.63 -19.07
N GLY A 267 11.23 -12.62 -19.92
CA GLY A 267 10.00 -13.40 -19.81
C GLY A 267 8.75 -12.70 -20.35
N ARG A 268 8.89 -11.79 -21.33
CA ARG A 268 7.77 -11.04 -21.95
C ARG A 268 6.60 -11.92 -22.39
N GLU A 269 6.83 -12.88 -23.29
CA GLU A 269 5.75 -13.71 -23.85
C GLU A 269 5.05 -14.55 -22.77
N LYS A 270 5.82 -15.05 -21.80
CA LYS A 270 5.28 -15.79 -20.66
C LYS A 270 4.37 -14.91 -19.80
N PHE A 271 4.84 -13.71 -19.46
CA PHE A 271 4.07 -12.76 -18.67
C PHE A 271 2.78 -12.32 -19.40
N LEU A 272 2.89 -11.94 -20.67
CA LEU A 272 1.73 -11.50 -21.46
C LEU A 272 0.67 -12.59 -21.62
N LYS A 273 1.07 -13.87 -21.67
CA LYS A 273 0.12 -14.99 -21.67
C LYS A 273 -0.72 -15.06 -20.39
N TYR A 274 -0.15 -14.73 -19.23
CA TYR A 274 -0.90 -14.67 -17.97
C TYR A 274 -1.75 -13.39 -17.85
N MET A 275 -1.40 -12.34 -18.59
CA MET A 275 -2.18 -11.10 -18.65
C MET A 275 -3.24 -11.11 -19.76
N ASP A 276 -3.29 -12.15 -20.59
CA ASP A 276 -4.28 -12.26 -21.66
C ASP A 276 -5.70 -12.35 -21.09
N GLY A 277 -6.57 -11.44 -21.53
CA GLY A 277 -7.93 -11.28 -20.99
C GLY A 277 -8.03 -10.52 -19.66
N ALA A 278 -6.92 -10.02 -19.10
CA ALA A 278 -6.97 -9.20 -17.90
C ALA A 278 -7.78 -7.91 -18.12
N VAL A 279 -8.61 -7.56 -17.14
CA VAL A 279 -9.47 -6.36 -17.22
C VAL A 279 -8.63 -5.10 -17.00
N LEU A 280 -8.74 -4.13 -17.91
CA LEU A 280 -8.21 -2.78 -17.76
C LEU A 280 -9.31 -1.82 -17.26
N GLY A 281 -9.04 -1.04 -16.20
CA GLY A 281 -10.04 -0.16 -15.59
C GLY A 281 -10.96 -0.86 -14.59
N THR A 282 -12.10 -0.29 -14.20
CA THR A 282 -12.97 -0.91 -13.18
C THR A 282 -13.53 -2.26 -13.65
N SER A 283 -13.66 -3.22 -12.73
CA SER A 283 -14.26 -4.53 -13.04
C SER A 283 -15.79 -4.44 -13.04
N GLU A 284 -16.47 -5.41 -13.66
CA GLU A 284 -17.94 -5.45 -13.66
C GLU A 284 -18.53 -5.53 -12.24
N GLN A 285 -17.79 -6.18 -11.34
CA GLN A 285 -18.16 -6.36 -9.93
C GLN A 285 -17.98 -5.09 -9.09
N ASP A 286 -17.17 -4.11 -9.53
CA ASP A 286 -17.12 -2.75 -8.96
C ASP A 286 -18.09 -1.80 -9.67
N GLY A 287 -18.64 -2.23 -10.80
CA GLY A 287 -19.38 -1.40 -11.72
C GLY A 287 -18.49 -0.68 -12.73
N VAL A 288 -19.08 -0.41 -13.90
CA VAL A 288 -18.41 0.13 -15.07
C VAL A 288 -18.98 1.49 -15.40
N ILE A 289 -18.09 2.47 -15.59
CA ILE A 289 -18.46 3.77 -16.14
C ILE A 289 -18.18 3.76 -17.65
N ARG A 290 -19.20 4.05 -18.45
CA ARG A 290 -19.05 4.35 -19.87
C ARG A 290 -19.63 5.73 -20.14
N LYS A 291 -18.76 6.68 -20.49
CA LYS A 291 -19.10 8.11 -20.61
C LYS A 291 -19.67 8.64 -19.28
N ASN A 292 -20.93 9.07 -19.28
CA ASN A 292 -21.68 9.58 -18.13
C ASN A 292 -22.61 8.52 -17.51
N LYS A 293 -22.44 7.24 -17.86
CA LYS A 293 -23.34 6.16 -17.42
C LYS A 293 -22.60 5.16 -16.57
N PHE A 294 -23.13 4.90 -15.38
CA PHE A 294 -22.66 3.87 -14.47
C PHE A 294 -23.57 2.65 -14.51
N TYR A 295 -22.95 1.47 -14.56
CA TYR A 295 -23.61 0.17 -14.57
C TYR A 295 -23.04 -0.69 -13.46
N HIS A 296 -23.88 -1.31 -12.63
CA HIS A 296 -23.46 -2.31 -11.66
C HIS A 296 -24.38 -3.52 -11.73
N THR A 297 -23.88 -4.62 -12.27
CA THR A 297 -24.67 -5.82 -12.58
C THR A 297 -25.24 -6.48 -11.32
N ASP A 298 -24.41 -6.73 -10.31
CA ASP A 298 -24.84 -7.46 -9.10
C ASP A 298 -25.88 -6.70 -8.27
N LEU A 299 -25.76 -5.37 -8.21
CA LEU A 299 -26.74 -4.49 -7.56
C LEU A 299 -27.96 -4.19 -8.43
N ASN A 300 -27.95 -4.61 -9.70
CA ASN A 300 -28.93 -4.22 -10.71
C ASN A 300 -29.17 -2.69 -10.74
N LEU A 301 -28.07 -1.94 -10.67
CA LEU A 301 -28.08 -0.47 -10.57
C LEU A 301 -27.59 0.16 -11.89
N PHE A 302 -28.34 1.15 -12.36
CA PHE A 302 -27.97 2.01 -13.47
C PHE A 302 -28.16 3.46 -13.08
N VAL A 303 -27.15 4.29 -13.32
CA VAL A 303 -27.21 5.73 -13.07
C VAL A 303 -26.64 6.48 -14.27
N GLU A 304 -27.41 7.43 -14.80
CA GLU A 304 -26.96 8.35 -15.83
C GLU A 304 -26.74 9.73 -15.23
N PHE A 305 -25.48 10.17 -15.23
CA PHE A 305 -25.08 11.50 -14.75
C PHE A 305 -25.19 12.54 -15.88
N PRO A 306 -25.28 13.84 -15.58
CA PRO A 306 -25.29 14.86 -16.62
C PRO A 306 -24.02 14.84 -17.47
N GLU A 307 -24.11 15.26 -18.74
CA GLU A 307 -22.95 15.30 -19.62
C GLU A 307 -21.85 16.22 -19.08
N GLY A 308 -20.59 15.80 -19.25
CA GLY A 308 -19.43 16.54 -18.79
C GLY A 308 -19.16 16.47 -17.29
N TRP A 309 -20.02 15.79 -16.51
CA TRP A 309 -19.72 15.49 -15.11
C TRP A 309 -18.67 14.40 -15.03
N LYS A 310 -17.72 14.60 -14.13
CA LYS A 310 -16.75 13.59 -13.74
C LYS A 310 -17.41 12.66 -12.75
N VAL A 311 -17.21 11.36 -12.93
CA VAL A 311 -17.73 10.32 -12.04
C VAL A 311 -16.55 9.46 -11.58
N ASP A 312 -16.27 9.50 -10.29
CA ASP A 312 -15.29 8.63 -9.65
C ASP A 312 -16.06 7.44 -9.03
N ASN A 313 -15.70 6.23 -9.46
CA ASN A 313 -16.22 4.97 -8.91
C ASN A 313 -15.26 4.46 -7.83
N LEU A 314 -15.66 4.55 -6.57
CA LEU A 314 -14.91 4.05 -5.42
C LEU A 314 -15.56 2.76 -4.89
N PRO A 315 -14.81 1.89 -4.17
CA PRO A 315 -15.34 0.62 -3.69
C PRO A 315 -16.61 0.72 -2.82
N ASP A 316 -16.82 1.85 -2.13
CA ASP A 316 -17.94 2.05 -1.20
C ASP A 316 -18.93 3.14 -1.65
N ARG A 317 -18.64 3.88 -2.73
CA ARG A 317 -19.46 5.02 -3.17
C ARG A 317 -19.18 5.45 -4.61
N LEU A 318 -20.16 6.12 -5.22
CA LEU A 318 -19.96 6.94 -6.40
C LEU A 318 -19.87 8.40 -6.00
N ILE A 319 -18.93 9.12 -6.58
CA ILE A 319 -18.83 10.58 -6.47
C ILE A 319 -18.96 11.16 -7.87
N ALA A 320 -19.92 12.05 -8.10
CA ALA A 320 -20.07 12.77 -9.34
C ALA A 320 -20.01 14.29 -9.12
N GLN A 321 -19.25 14.99 -9.96
CA GLN A 321 -19.04 16.44 -9.84
C GLN A 321 -19.03 17.10 -11.22
N PRO A 322 -19.58 18.33 -11.37
CA PRO A 322 -19.37 19.14 -12.56
C PRO A 322 -17.91 19.60 -12.65
N LYS A 323 -17.46 20.00 -13.85
CA LYS A 323 -16.09 20.51 -14.08
C LYS A 323 -15.73 21.72 -13.22
N THR A 324 -16.73 22.49 -12.81
CA THR A 324 -16.60 23.68 -11.95
C THR A 324 -16.35 23.33 -10.48
N SER A 325 -16.57 22.06 -10.08
CA SER A 325 -16.46 21.57 -8.70
C SER A 325 -17.26 22.37 -7.66
N ASP A 326 -18.29 23.10 -8.09
CA ASP A 326 -19.20 23.89 -7.25
C ASP A 326 -20.38 23.08 -6.71
N ALA A 327 -20.52 21.83 -7.12
CA ALA A 327 -21.48 20.87 -6.60
C ALA A 327 -20.87 19.46 -6.49
N GLN A 328 -21.47 18.60 -5.67
CA GLN A 328 -21.11 17.19 -5.56
C GLN A 328 -22.36 16.35 -5.34
N LEU A 329 -22.48 15.26 -6.09
CA LEU A 329 -23.42 14.17 -5.85
C LEU A 329 -22.63 12.97 -5.32
N GLN A 330 -23.06 12.40 -4.20
CA GLN A 330 -22.51 11.17 -3.66
C GLN A 330 -23.62 10.12 -3.58
N ILE A 331 -23.33 8.90 -4.04
CA ILE A 331 -24.24 7.74 -3.96
C ILE A 331 -23.53 6.66 -3.16
N THR A 332 -24.15 6.19 -2.08
CA THR A 332 -23.70 5.07 -1.25
C THR A 332 -24.78 4.00 -1.18
N VAL A 333 -24.39 2.77 -0.85
CA VAL A 333 -25.31 1.67 -0.58
C VAL A 333 -25.19 1.30 0.89
N ASP A 334 -26.30 1.39 1.62
CA ASP A 334 -26.39 0.98 3.02
C ASP A 334 -27.35 -0.19 3.17
N ASP A 335 -26.91 -1.25 3.85
CA ASP A 335 -27.82 -2.29 4.31
C ASP A 335 -28.57 -1.79 5.55
N LEU A 336 -29.87 -1.52 5.36
CA LEU A 336 -30.74 -1.01 6.40
C LEU A 336 -31.01 -2.05 7.50
N ASN A 337 -30.72 -3.34 7.23
CA ASN A 337 -31.02 -4.49 8.07
C ASN A 337 -32.44 -4.45 8.67
N LYS A 338 -33.37 -3.87 7.90
CA LYS A 338 -34.76 -3.61 8.25
C LYS A 338 -35.57 -3.70 6.98
N LYS A 339 -36.70 -4.42 7.06
CA LYS A 339 -37.70 -4.39 5.99
C LYS A 339 -38.52 -3.13 6.17
N GLN A 340 -38.20 -2.10 5.40
CA GLN A 340 -38.94 -0.85 5.33
C GLN A 340 -39.22 -0.51 3.87
N THR A 341 -40.35 0.12 3.61
CA THR A 341 -40.69 0.65 2.30
C THR A 341 -39.86 1.90 2.00
N PRO A 342 -39.66 2.27 0.71
CA PRO A 342 -39.00 3.53 0.36
C PRO A 342 -39.66 4.76 1.02
N LYS A 343 -41.00 4.75 1.16
CA LYS A 343 -41.74 5.84 1.80
C LYS A 343 -41.44 5.96 3.30
N GLU A 344 -41.39 4.83 4.01
CA GLU A 344 -41.02 4.81 5.44
C GLU A 344 -39.59 5.30 5.63
N TYR A 345 -38.66 4.81 4.81
CA TYR A 345 -37.26 5.26 4.84
C TYR A 345 -37.14 6.77 4.62
N LEU A 346 -37.80 7.31 3.59
CA LEU A 346 -37.75 8.74 3.30
C LEU A 346 -38.34 9.59 4.44
N ASN A 347 -39.45 9.17 5.03
CA ASN A 347 -40.07 9.85 6.17
C ASN A 347 -39.20 9.80 7.44
N GLU A 348 -38.46 8.71 7.64
CA GLU A 348 -37.55 8.56 8.78
C GLU A 348 -36.28 9.41 8.61
N GLN A 349 -35.66 9.39 7.43
CA GLN A 349 -34.37 10.04 7.19
C GLN A 349 -34.48 11.53 6.87
N PHE A 350 -35.48 11.93 6.10
CA PHE A 350 -35.61 13.29 5.64
C PHE A 350 -36.76 13.99 6.39
N LYS A 351 -36.38 14.85 7.34
CA LYS A 351 -37.34 15.73 8.01
C LYS A 351 -37.58 16.97 7.15
N GLY A 352 -38.55 16.89 6.26
CA GLY A 352 -39.04 18.00 5.43
C GLY A 352 -40.29 17.57 4.65
N GLN A 353 -41.23 18.48 4.42
CA GLN A 353 -42.39 18.17 3.58
C GLN A 353 -41.91 17.95 2.14
N ILE A 354 -41.96 16.71 1.67
CA ILE A 354 -41.88 16.39 0.24
C ILE A 354 -43.24 16.76 -0.33
N SER A 355 -43.37 17.98 -0.85
CA SER A 355 -44.58 18.49 -1.53
C SER A 355 -44.63 18.04 -2.98
#